data_AF-A0A2S6AJL9-F1
#
_entry.id   AF-A0A2S6AJL9-F1
#
_cell.length_a   1.000
_cell.length_b   1.000
_cell.length_c   1.000
_cell.angle_alpha   90.00
_cell.angle_beta   90.00
_cell.angle_gamma   90.00
#
_symmetry.space_group_name_H-M   'P 1'
#
loop_
_entity.id
_entity.type
_entity.pdbx_description
1 polymer ?
#
loop_
_entity_poly.entity_id
_entity_poly.type
_entity_poly.pdbx_seq_one_letter_code
_entity_poly.pdbx_strand_id
1 'polypeptide(L)' 'MQTELLNRQRWRTRIELANAIFEYLEIFHNRRRRHSALGMRSPIEYEMMQSPIQPVA' A
#
# COMPACT_ATOMS: atom_id res chain seq x y z
N MET A 1 -4.28 -5.82 -4.63
CA MET A 1 -4.14 -6.82 -3.53
C MET A 1 -4.56 -8.21 -3.98
N GLN A 2 -5.83 -8.43 -4.38
CA GLN A 2 -6.28 -9.76 -4.80
C GLN A 2 -5.41 -10.37 -5.92
N THR A 3 -5.23 -9.64 -7.01
CA THR A 3 -4.44 -10.11 -8.17
C THR A 3 -2.94 -9.95 -8.00
N GLU A 4 -2.48 -8.92 -7.28
CA GLU A 4 -1.03 -8.68 -7.14
C GLU A 4 -0.36 -9.35 -5.95
N LEU A 5 -1.13 -9.87 -5.00
CA LEU A 5 -0.60 -10.56 -3.83
C LEU A 5 -1.31 -11.90 -3.63
N LEU A 6 -2.61 -11.86 -3.33
CA LEU A 6 -3.32 -13.05 -2.82
C LEU A 6 -3.36 -14.20 -3.82
N ASN A 7 -3.58 -13.90 -5.09
CA ASN A 7 -3.68 -14.90 -6.17
C ASN A 7 -2.31 -15.28 -6.77
N ARG A 8 -1.20 -14.70 -6.31
CA ARG A 8 0.14 -14.97 -6.88
C ARG A 8 0.65 -16.36 -6.50
N GLN A 9 0.23 -16.88 -5.35
CA GLN A 9 0.64 -18.18 -4.84
C GLN A 9 -0.36 -18.71 -3.82
N ARG A 10 -0.22 -20.00 -3.47
CA ARG A 10 -0.93 -20.59 -2.33
C ARG A 10 -0.13 -20.34 -1.06
N TRP A 11 -0.82 -19.90 -0.01
CA TRP A 11 -0.25 -19.64 1.30
C TRP A 11 -0.38 -20.87 2.17
N ARG A 12 0.69 -21.26 2.86
CA ARG A 12 0.73 -22.48 3.65
C ARG A 12 0.13 -22.26 5.03
N THR A 13 0.26 -21.05 5.56
CA THR A 13 -0.28 -20.67 6.87
C THR A 13 -0.92 -19.28 6.84
N ARG A 14 -1.78 -19.01 7.83
CA ARG A 14 -2.36 -17.68 8.02
C ARG A 14 -1.32 -16.64 8.44
N ILE A 15 -0.26 -17.06 9.15
CA ILE A 15 0.82 -16.17 9.61
C ILE A 15 1.63 -15.68 8.40
N GLU A 16 2.01 -16.59 7.51
CA GLU A 16 2.70 -16.27 6.27
C GLU A 16 1.89 -15.27 5.42
N LEU A 17 0.59 -15.54 5.25
CA LEU A 17 -0.31 -14.64 4.56
C LEU A 17 -0.38 -13.26 5.24
N ALA A 18 -0.53 -13.21 6.56
CA ALA A 18 -0.60 -11.95 7.31
C ALA A 18 0.67 -11.11 7.14
N ASN A 19 1.85 -11.74 7.22
CA ASN A 19 3.12 -11.06 7.00
C ASN A 19 3.23 -10.50 5.58
N ALA A 20 2.83 -11.27 4.57
CA ALA A 20 2.86 -10.83 3.19
C ALA A 20 1.86 -9.69 2.92
N ILE A 21 0.69 -9.71 3.55
CA ILE A 21 -0.28 -8.61 3.50
C ILE A 21 0.32 -7.35 4.12
N PHE A 22 0.93 -7.46 5.29
CA PHE A 22 1.56 -6.32 5.98
C PHE A 22 2.65 -5.69 5.11
N GLU A 23 3.58 -6.51 4.59
CA GLU A 23 4.65 -6.03 3.71
C GLU A 23 4.10 -5.38 2.44
N TYR A 24 3.08 -6.00 1.84
CA TYR A 24 2.42 -5.46 0.66
C TYR A 24 1.76 -4.11 0.97
N LEU A 25 1.11 -3.91 2.11
CA LEU A 25 0.47 -2.64 2.45
C LEU A 25 1.49 -1.54 2.72
N GLU A 26 2.46 -1.80 3.60
CA GLU A 26 3.44 -0.83 4.06
C GLU A 26 4.44 -0.42 2.96
N ILE A 27 4.97 -1.40 2.22
CA ILE A 27 6.11 -1.18 1.33
C ILE A 27 5.66 -0.93 -0.11
N PHE A 28 4.63 -1.62 -0.56
CA PHE A 28 4.17 -1.53 -1.94
C PHE A 28 2.93 -0.66 -2.10
N HIS A 29 1.83 -0.95 -1.40
CA HIS A 29 0.54 -0.32 -1.61
C HIS A 29 0.57 1.16 -1.27
N ASN A 30 0.87 1.50 -0.01
CA ASN A 30 0.81 2.88 0.47
C ASN A 30 1.92 3.74 -0.14
N ARG A 31 3.11 3.16 -0.33
CA ARG A 31 4.30 3.90 -0.77
C ARG A 31 4.49 3.97 -2.29
N ARG A 32 4.15 2.93 -3.04
CA ARG A 32 4.61 2.77 -4.44
C ARG A 32 3.49 2.52 -5.44
N ARG A 33 2.38 1.90 -5.04
CA ARG A 33 1.32 1.52 -5.97
C ARG A 33 0.58 2.78 -6.43
N ARG A 34 0.60 3.02 -7.74
CA ARG A 34 -0.07 4.18 -8.35
C ARG A 34 -1.53 3.86 -8.63
N HIS A 35 -2.40 4.82 -8.32
CA HIS A 35 -3.85 4.71 -8.53
C HIS A 35 -4.30 5.74 -9.55
N SER A 36 -5.05 5.31 -10.58
CA SER A 36 -5.63 6.21 -11.59
C SER A 36 -6.56 7.25 -10.97
N ALA A 37 -7.36 6.84 -9.97
CA ALA A 37 -8.22 7.75 -9.21
C ALA A 37 -7.46 8.82 -8.42
N LEU A 38 -6.18 8.59 -8.11
CA LEU A 38 -5.30 9.54 -7.41
C LEU A 38 -4.39 10.33 -8.40
N GLY A 39 -4.70 10.29 -9.69
CA GLY A 39 -3.89 10.93 -10.73
C GLY A 39 -2.55 10.22 -10.95
N MET A 40 -2.54 8.90 -10.87
CA MET A 40 -1.33 8.07 -10.96
C MET A 40 -0.31 8.38 -9.84
N ARG A 41 -0.79 8.59 -8.63
CA ARG A 41 0.04 8.73 -7.42
C ARG A 41 -0.17 7.57 -6.46
N SER A 42 0.82 7.33 -5.61
CA SER A 42 0.63 6.46 -4.46
C SER A 42 -0.25 7.13 -3.39
N PRO A 43 -0.88 6.35 -2.49
CA PRO A 43 -1.67 6.91 -1.39
C PRO A 43 -0.89 7.95 -0.58
N ILE A 44 0.36 7.66 -0.21
CA ILE A 44 1.20 8.61 0.55
C ILE A 44 1.50 9.87 -0.26
N GLU A 45 1.86 9.75 -1.54
CA GLU A 45 2.09 10.92 -2.40
C GLU A 45 0.85 11.80 -2.52
N TYR A 46 -0.33 11.18 -2.60
CA TYR A 46 -1.59 11.90 -2.66
C TYR A 46 -1.91 12.61 -1.34
N GLU A 47 -1.75 11.94 -0.19
CA GLU A 47 -1.96 12.54 1.13
C GLU A 47 -1.01 13.70 1.40
N MET A 48 0.27 13.58 1.01
CA MET A 48 1.27 14.66 1.13
C MET A 48 0.91 15.91 0.31
N MET A 49 0.15 15.76 -0.77
CA MET A 49 -0.34 16.89 -1.55
C MET A 49 -1.61 17.53 -0.98
N GLN A 50 -2.41 16.78 -0.22
CA GLN A 50 -3.69 17.26 0.33
C GLN A 50 -3.60 17.77 1.77
N SER A 51 -2.67 17.24 2.55
CA SER A 51 -2.35 17.76 3.87
C SER A 51 -1.12 18.65 3.78
N PRO A 52 -1.22 19.98 3.96
CA PRO A 52 -0.04 20.73 4.39
C PRO A 52 0.35 20.11 5.72
N ILE A 53 1.50 19.44 5.76
CA ILE A 53 2.12 19.01 7.02
C ILE A 53 2.34 20.31 7.80
N GLN A 54 1.40 20.67 8.67
CA GLN A 54 1.64 21.73 9.63
C GLN A 54 2.70 21.18 10.57
N PRO A 55 3.90 21.77 10.64
CA PRO A 55 4.88 21.34 11.63
C PRO A 55 4.22 21.54 12.99
N VAL A 56 4.15 20.47 13.78
CA VAL A 56 3.75 20.61 15.18
C VAL A 56 4.87 21.40 15.84
N ALA A 57 4.54 22.59 16.34
CA ALA A 57 5.44 23.45 17.10
C ALA A 57 5.64 22.91 18.52
#